data_AF-A0A0J8AXE6-F1
#
_entry.id   AF-A0A0J8AXE6-F1
#
_cell.length_a   1.000
_cell.length_b   1.000
_cell.length_c   1.000
_cell.angle_alpha   90.00
_cell.angle_beta   90.00
_cell.angle_gamma   90.00
#
_symmetry.space_group_name_H-M   'P 1'
#
loop_
_entity.id
_entity.type
_entity.pdbx_description
1 polymer ?
#
loop_
_entity_poly.entity_id
_entity_poly.type
_entity_poly.pdbx_seq_one_letter_code
_entity_poly.pdbx_strand_id
1 'polypeptide(L)'
;MRSRHDNGFANFLLSIGNGDEPTISDDMIKLPSNMVIPTVAETSIDGLIDQIFPNLNEHIGDGNFMVERAIITPLNENADRINDK
;
A
#
# COMPACT_ATOMS: atom_id res chain seq x y z
N MET A 1 5.50 -4.54 2.15
CA MET A 1 5.44 -5.80 2.95
C MET A 1 4.96 -5.46 4.36
N ARG A 2 4.10 -6.27 4.96
CA ARG A 2 3.70 -6.13 6.38
C ARG A 2 4.68 -6.88 7.27
N SER A 3 4.81 -6.46 8.53
CA SER A 3 5.67 -7.13 9.51
C SER A 3 5.29 -8.59 9.68
N ARG A 4 6.26 -9.49 9.86
CA ARG A 4 6.00 -10.89 10.22
C ARG A 4 5.22 -11.03 11.53
N HIS A 5 5.28 -10.03 12.39
CA HIS A 5 4.57 -9.99 13.67
C HIS A 5 3.18 -9.33 13.56
N ASP A 6 2.74 -8.96 12.36
CA ASP A 6 1.38 -8.47 12.10
C ASP A 6 0.42 -9.65 12.01
N ASN A 7 -0.02 -10.13 13.17
CA ASN A 7 -0.97 -11.25 13.26
C ASN A 7 -2.31 -10.94 12.57
N GLY A 8 -2.71 -9.66 12.51
CA GLY A 8 -3.95 -9.26 11.84
C GLY A 8 -3.86 -9.51 10.34
N PHE A 9 -2.78 -9.09 9.71
CA PHE A 9 -2.54 -9.35 8.29
C PHE A 9 -2.35 -10.84 8.00
N ALA A 10 -1.63 -11.58 8.86
CA ALA A 10 -1.45 -13.01 8.69
C ALA A 10 -2.78 -13.79 8.74
N ASN A 11 -3.66 -13.46 9.70
CA ASN A 11 -4.99 -14.07 9.81
C ASN A 11 -5.87 -13.75 8.60
N PHE A 12 -5.79 -12.52 8.07
CA PHE A 12 -6.50 -12.13 6.85
C PHE A 12 -6.02 -12.91 5.62
N LEU A 13 -4.71 -13.14 5.47
CA LEU A 13 -4.20 -13.98 4.39
C LEU A 13 -4.67 -15.44 4.52
N LEU A 14 -4.80 -15.95 5.75
CA LEU A 14 -5.30 -17.30 5.99
C LEU A 14 -6.79 -17.42 5.65
N SER A 15 -7.63 -16.45 6.02
CA SER A 15 -9.06 -16.45 5.68
C SER A 15 -9.28 -16.40 4.16
N ILE A 16 -8.44 -15.67 3.41
CA ILE A 16 -8.43 -15.71 1.94
C ILE A 16 -8.13 -17.14 1.44
N GLY A 17 -7.08 -17.78 1.97
CA GLY A 17 -6.68 -19.14 1.56
C GLY A 17 -7.71 -20.22 1.89
N ASN A 18 -8.51 -20.01 2.94
CA ASN A 18 -9.62 -20.88 3.31
C ASN A 18 -10.89 -20.65 2.50
N GLY A 19 -10.99 -19.54 1.76
CA GLY A 19 -12.21 -19.13 1.06
C GLY A 19 -13.28 -18.50 1.95
N ASP A 20 -12.90 -18.01 3.13
CA ASP A 20 -13.82 -17.37 4.09
C ASP A 20 -14.12 -15.90 3.71
N GLU A 21 -13.23 -15.26 2.95
CA GLU A 21 -13.40 -13.86 2.53
C GLU A 21 -14.41 -13.72 1.39
N PRO A 22 -15.31 -12.73 1.44
CA PRO A 22 -16.28 -12.51 0.38
C PRO A 22 -15.57 -12.06 -0.90
N THR A 23 -15.94 -12.71 -2.01
CA THR A 23 -15.54 -12.29 -3.34
C THR A 23 -16.52 -11.26 -3.91
N ILE A 24 -15.98 -10.36 -4.73
CA ILE A 24 -16.71 -9.50 -5.65
C ILE A 24 -16.68 -10.14 -7.04
N SER A 25 -17.01 -9.40 -8.10
CA SER A 25 -16.94 -9.92 -9.47
C SER A 25 -15.57 -10.52 -9.80
N ASP A 26 -15.56 -11.53 -10.66
CA ASP A 26 -14.35 -12.18 -11.19
C ASP A 26 -13.45 -12.83 -10.12
N ASP A 27 -14.07 -13.42 -9.08
CA ASP A 27 -13.38 -14.09 -7.96
C ASP A 27 -12.37 -13.20 -7.21
N MET A 28 -12.48 -11.88 -7.37
CA MET A 28 -11.63 -10.94 -6.67
C MET A 28 -12.08 -10.81 -5.21
N ILE A 29 -11.15 -10.75 -4.28
CA ILE A 29 -11.48 -10.46 -2.88
C ILE A 29 -11.73 -8.95 -2.69
N LYS A 30 -12.67 -8.60 -1.81
CA LYS A 30 -12.81 -7.20 -1.39
C LYS A 30 -11.75 -6.87 -0.35
N LEU A 31 -10.90 -5.89 -0.63
CA LEU A 31 -9.95 -5.41 0.37
C LEU A 31 -10.67 -4.74 1.55
N PRO A 32 -10.24 -5.01 2.80
CA PRO A 32 -10.72 -4.31 3.98
C PRO A 32 -10.53 -2.79 3.86
N SER A 33 -11.50 -2.01 4.31
CA SER A 33 -11.47 -0.54 4.17
C SER A 33 -10.27 0.13 4.83
N ASN A 34 -9.71 -0.48 5.88
CA ASN A 34 -8.50 0.01 6.55
C ASN A 34 -7.21 -0.21 5.74
N MET A 35 -7.26 -1.00 4.65
CA MET A 35 -6.16 -1.20 3.71
C MET A 35 -6.31 -0.35 2.44
N VAL A 36 -7.43 0.34 2.27
CA VAL A 36 -7.76 1.07 1.05
C VAL A 36 -7.68 2.58 1.32
N ILE A 37 -6.95 3.28 0.47
CA ILE A 37 -7.02 4.75 0.38
C ILE A 37 -8.07 5.07 -0.70
N PRO A 38 -9.18 5.73 -0.35
CA PRO A 38 -10.20 6.09 -1.33
C PRO A 38 -9.60 6.97 -2.43
N THR A 39 -9.77 6.55 -3.68
CA THR A 39 -9.37 7.37 -4.83
C THR A 39 -10.43 8.46 -5.03
N VAL A 40 -10.09 9.70 -4.68
CA VAL A 40 -11.00 10.86 -4.78
C VAL A 40 -10.72 11.74 -6.00
N ALA A 41 -9.51 11.66 -6.57
CA ALA A 41 -9.09 12.37 -7.79
C ALA A 41 -7.79 11.77 -8.38
N GLU A 42 -7.29 12.30 -9.49
CA GLU A 42 -5.96 11.99 -10.05
C GLU A 42 -4.81 12.24 -9.05
N THR A 43 -5.00 13.16 -8.09
CA THR A 43 -4.04 13.46 -7.01
C THR A 43 -4.06 12.43 -5.87
N SER A 44 -4.80 11.32 -6.00
CA SER A 44 -4.83 10.28 -4.95
C SER A 44 -3.45 9.61 -4.76
N ILE A 45 -2.59 9.65 -5.78
CA ILE A 45 -1.20 9.20 -5.69
C ILE A 45 -0.42 10.08 -4.71
N ASP A 46 -0.70 11.39 -4.67
CA ASP A 46 -0.06 12.31 -3.72
C ASP A 46 -0.38 11.94 -2.28
N GLY A 47 -1.66 11.64 -2.00
CA GLY A 47 -2.09 11.18 -0.68
C GLY A 47 -1.47 9.84 -0.30
N LEU A 48 -1.28 8.93 -1.25
CA LEU A 48 -0.55 7.67 -1.01
C LEU A 48 0.91 7.94 -0.64
N ILE A 49 1.60 8.82 -1.38
CA ILE A 49 3.00 9.19 -1.10
C ILE A 49 3.10 9.81 0.28
N ASP A 50 2.25 10.78 0.62
CA ASP A 50 2.29 11.48 1.91
C ASP A 50 1.97 10.54 3.08
N GLN A 51 1.13 9.53 2.88
CA GLN A 51 0.82 8.53 3.90
C GLN A 51 1.98 7.58 4.17
N ILE A 52 2.75 7.21 3.14
CA ILE A 52 3.88 6.28 3.27
C ILE A 52 5.18 7.02 3.64
N PHE A 53 5.38 8.22 3.11
CA PHE A 53 6.53 9.09 3.31
C PHE A 53 6.11 10.45 3.89
N PRO A 54 5.63 10.48 5.15
CA PRO A 54 5.24 11.73 5.78
C PRO A 54 6.45 12.66 5.93
N ASN A 55 6.25 13.95 5.64
CA ASN A 55 7.28 14.98 5.74
C ASN A 55 8.57 14.61 4.99
N LEU A 56 8.47 14.03 3.80
CA LEU A 56 9.61 13.55 3.01
C LEU A 56 10.76 14.57 2.90
N ASN A 57 10.44 15.86 2.76
CA ASN A 57 11.43 16.94 2.69
C ASN A 57 12.28 17.10 3.95
N GLU A 58 11.76 16.72 5.13
CA GLU A 58 12.48 16.79 6.41
C GLU A 58 13.41 15.59 6.62
N HIS A 59 13.21 14.51 5.86
CA HIS A 59 13.97 13.25 5.95
C HIS A 59 14.96 13.06 4.78
N ILE A 60 15.25 14.12 4.02
CA ILE A 60 16.25 14.07 2.95
C ILE A 60 17.61 13.69 3.55
N GLY A 61 18.18 12.57 3.09
CA GLY A 61 19.46 12.05 3.57
C GLY A 61 19.36 11.11 4.79
N ASP A 62 18.17 10.91 5.35
CA ASP A 62 17.94 9.91 6.40
C ASP A 62 17.78 8.51 5.77
N GLY A 63 18.90 7.78 5.68
CA GLY A 63 18.91 6.44 5.11
C GLY A 63 17.99 5.46 5.83
N ASN A 64 17.84 5.57 7.16
CA ASN A 64 17.00 4.66 7.93
C ASN A 64 15.52 4.89 7.63
N PHE A 65 15.11 6.16 7.54
CA PHE A 65 13.74 6.52 7.14
C PHE A 65 13.39 5.93 5.77
N MET A 66 14.31 6.01 4.80
CA MET A 66 14.10 5.57 3.43
C MET A 66 14.03 4.04 3.29
N VAL A 67 14.87 3.26 3.99
CA VAL A 67 14.91 1.80 3.81
C VAL A 67 13.71 1.06 4.43
N GLU A 68 13.04 1.67 5.39
CA GLU A 68 11.88 1.08 6.07
C GLU A 68 10.58 1.19 5.27
N ARG A 69 10.58 1.96 4.19
CA ARG A 69 9.37 2.36 3.45
C ARG A 69 9.53 2.05 1.96
N ALA A 70 8.45 1.61 1.33
CA ALA A 70 8.44 1.37 -0.10
C ALA A 70 7.00 1.45 -0.63
N ILE A 71 6.86 2.03 -1.82
CA ILE A 71 5.66 1.91 -2.65
C ILE A 71 6.00 0.94 -3.77
N ILE A 72 5.19 -0.10 -3.93
CA ILE A 72 5.38 -1.13 -4.95
C ILE A 72 4.22 -1.02 -5.93
N THR A 73 4.53 -0.83 -7.21
CA THR A 73 3.54 -0.78 -8.28
C THR A 73 3.61 -2.06 -9.12
N PRO A 74 2.49 -2.48 -9.76
CA PRO A 74 2.51 -3.62 -10.68
C PRO A 74 3.31 -3.34 -11.97
N LEU A 75 3.40 -2.07 -12.38
CA LEU A 75 4.03 -1.64 -13.63
C LEU A 75 5.03 -0.50 -13.36
N ASN A 76 6.13 -0.49 -14.11
CA ASN A 76 7.19 0.53 -14.00
C ASN A 76 6.69 1.92 -14.36
N GLU A 77 5.80 2.06 -15.36
CA GLU A 77 5.21 3.35 -15.73
C GLU A 77 4.55 4.07 -14.54
N ASN A 78 3.98 3.31 -13.60
CA ASN A 78 3.38 3.87 -12.40
C ASN A 78 4.44 4.26 -11.36
N ALA A 79 5.57 3.54 -11.31
CA ALA A 79 6.70 3.92 -10.47
C ALA A 79 7.36 5.20 -11.00
N ASP A 80 7.53 5.32 -12.32
CA ASP A 80 8.06 6.53 -12.96
C ASP A 80 7.18 7.74 -12.63
N ARG A 81 5.85 7.62 -12.78
CA ARG A 81 4.90 8.68 -12.37
C ARG A 81 5.00 9.09 -10.90
N ILE A 82 5.32 8.15 -10.00
CA ILE A 82 5.51 8.43 -8.58
C ILE A 82 6.85 9.13 -8.32
N ASN A 83 7.91 8.73 -9.04
CA ASN A 83 9.27 9.27 -8.89
C ASN A 83 9.45 10.63 -9.55
N ASP A 84 8.60 10.98 -10.53
CA ASP A 84 8.59 12.29 -11.20
C ASP A 84 7.95 13.40 -10.34
N LYS A 85 7.45 13.05 -9.14
CA LYS A 85 6.97 13.99 -8.13
C LYS A 85 8.13 14.58 -7.32
#